data_AF-A0A7M7THC7-F1
#
_entry.id   AF-A0A7M7THC7-F1
#
_cell.length_a   1.000
_cell.length_b   1.000
_cell.length_c   1.000
_cell.angle_alpha   90.00
_cell.angle_beta   90.00
_cell.angle_gamma   90.00
#
_symmetry.space_group_name_H-M   'P 1'
#
loop_
_entity.id
_entity.type
_entity.pdbx_description
1 polymer ?
#
loop_
_entity_poly.entity_id
_entity_poly.type
_entity_poly.pdbx_seq_one_letter_code
_entity_poly.pdbx_strand_id
1 'polypeptide(L)'
;MADRVTQLQDAVNQLAEHMCNSIGVLQQSAQPSKFPGCEKQASQEQQPNHEDYTQLFAQLIARTAKDIDVLIDSLPSEESTVELQNASLQRLEEDNEIAAKRLGEVVERGELLLHRIQEALAEIADAQLKTKSSSSLAASLSSSSGAAASASSSTPSSASSSSLNVSAASSMNGTNS
;
A
#
# COMPACT_ATOMS: atom_id res chain seq x y z
N MET A 1 -14.04 2.33 5.94
CA MET A 1 -13.83 1.05 5.22
C MET A 1 -15.12 0.27 5.40
N ALA A 2 -16.03 0.32 4.43
CA ALA A 2 -17.37 -0.23 4.60
C ALA A 2 -17.31 -1.75 4.46
N ASP A 3 -17.91 -2.46 5.42
CA ASP A 3 -18.18 -3.89 5.33
C ASP A 3 -19.02 -4.19 4.08
N ARG A 4 -18.88 -5.38 3.50
CA ARG A 4 -19.62 -5.77 2.28
C ARG A 4 -21.13 -5.72 2.51
N VAL A 5 -21.58 -6.01 3.73
CA VAL A 5 -22.99 -5.88 4.12
C VAL A 5 -23.44 -4.43 4.15
N THR A 6 -22.59 -3.51 4.60
CA THR A 6 -22.88 -2.06 4.55
C THR A 6 -22.93 -1.56 3.11
N GLN A 7 -21.99 -1.98 2.26
CA GLN A 7 -21.98 -1.62 0.84
C GLN A 7 -23.23 -2.13 0.11
N LEU A 8 -23.69 -3.35 0.43
CA LEU A 8 -24.91 -3.92 -0.11
C LEU A 8 -26.15 -3.10 0.29
N GLN A 9 -26.23 -2.69 1.56
CA GLN A 9 -27.32 -1.82 2.03
C GLN A 9 -27.33 -0.47 1.30
N ASP A 10 -26.16 0.14 1.12
CA ASP A 10 -26.04 1.41 0.39
C ASP A 10 -26.44 1.26 -1.09
N ALA A 11 -26.05 0.15 -1.74
CA ALA A 11 -26.41 -0.13 -3.13
C ALA A 11 -27.91 -0.38 -3.31
N VAL A 12 -28.55 -1.10 -2.38
CA VAL A 12 -30.01 -1.32 -2.38
C VAL A 12 -30.77 -0.02 -2.16
N ASN A 13 -30.31 0.83 -1.23
CA ASN A 13 -30.91 2.15 -1.03
C ASN A 13 -30.77 3.03 -2.28
N GLN A 14 -29.61 3.03 -2.93
CA GLN A 14 -29.40 3.76 -4.19
C GLN A 14 -30.28 3.22 -5.33
N LEU A 15 -30.46 1.90 -5.42
CA LEU A 15 -31.37 1.30 -6.40
C LEU A 15 -32.82 1.76 -6.18
N ALA A 16 -33.27 1.78 -4.93
CA ALA A 16 -34.61 2.26 -4.58
C ALA A 16 -34.80 3.74 -4.94
N GLU A 17 -33.79 4.58 -4.68
CA GLU A 17 -33.80 5.99 -5.06
C GLU A 17 -33.86 6.16 -6.59
N HIS A 18 -33.06 5.42 -7.35
CA HIS A 18 -33.12 5.44 -8.82
C HIS A 18 -34.48 5.01 -9.36
N MET A 19 -35.09 3.96 -8.80
CA MET A 19 -36.43 3.54 -9.18
C MET A 19 -37.46 4.62 -8.89
N CYS A 20 -37.44 5.19 -7.69
CA CYS A 20 -38.41 6.22 -7.29
C CYS A 20 -38.30 7.49 -8.17
N ASN A 21 -37.07 7.95 -8.40
CA ASN A 21 -36.79 9.11 -9.26
C ASN A 21 -37.18 8.84 -10.72
N SER A 22 -36.92 7.62 -11.23
CA SER A 22 -37.29 7.23 -12.59
C SER A 22 -38.81 7.23 -12.80
N ILE A 23 -39.58 6.77 -11.80
CA ILE A 23 -41.05 6.81 -11.83
C ILE A 23 -41.54 8.26 -11.87
N GLY A 24 -40.93 9.16 -11.10
CA GLY A 24 -41.24 10.59 -11.13
C GLY A 24 -41.03 11.20 -12.52
N VAL A 25 -39.91 10.88 -13.18
CA VAL A 25 -39.62 11.32 -14.55
C VAL A 25 -40.63 10.74 -15.56
N LEU A 26 -40.97 9.45 -15.44
CA LEU A 26 -41.96 8.80 -16.30
C LEU A 26 -43.36 9.41 -16.17
N GLN A 27 -43.77 9.78 -14.95
CA GLN A 27 -45.06 10.45 -14.73
C GLN A 27 -45.10 11.85 -15.34
N GLN A 28 -43.99 12.58 -15.31
CA GLN A 28 -43.88 13.91 -15.93
C GLN A 28 -43.87 13.84 -17.45
N SER A 29 -43.28 12.79 -18.04
CA SER A 29 -43.21 12.59 -19.49
C SER A 29 -44.43 11.85 -20.07
N ALA A 30 -45.30 11.30 -19.22
CA ALA A 30 -46.51 10.60 -19.65
C ALA A 30 -47.50 11.56 -20.33
N GLN A 31 -47.70 11.39 -21.64
CA GLN A 31 -48.77 12.09 -22.35
C GLN A 31 -50.14 11.52 -21.97
N PRO A 32 -51.19 12.35 -21.81
CA PRO A 32 -52.55 11.87 -21.61
C PRO A 32 -52.96 10.96 -22.76
N SER A 33 -53.41 9.75 -22.45
CA SER A 33 -53.86 8.78 -23.44
C SER A 33 -55.02 9.37 -24.25
N LYS A 34 -54.87 9.43 -25.58
CA LYS A 34 -55.91 9.93 -26.48
C LYS A 34 -56.86 8.79 -26.80
N PHE A 35 -58.04 8.80 -26.18
CA PHE A 35 -59.15 7.96 -26.63
C PHE A 35 -59.69 8.49 -27.97
N PRO A 36 -60.13 7.62 -28.90
CA PRO A 36 -60.72 8.05 -30.16
C PRO A 36 -61.95 8.93 -29.88
N GLY A 37 -61.88 10.22 -30.23
CA GLY A 37 -62.98 11.20 -30.06
C GLY A 37 -62.65 12.46 -29.23
N CYS A 38 -61.48 12.56 -28.59
CA CYS A 38 -61.09 13.76 -27.83
C CYS A 38 -60.12 14.65 -28.63
N GLU A 39 -60.63 15.30 -29.69
CA GLU A 39 -59.92 16.36 -30.40
C GLU A 39 -60.03 17.69 -29.63
N LYS A 40 -59.19 17.86 -28.61
CA LYS A 40 -58.82 19.23 -28.20
C LYS A 40 -57.37 19.26 -27.75
N GLN A 41 -56.55 19.79 -28.65
CA GLN A 41 -55.24 20.41 -28.45
C GLN A 41 -54.60 20.16 -27.07
N ALA A 42 -53.76 19.13 -26.99
CA ALA A 42 -52.57 19.22 -26.16
C ALA A 42 -51.44 19.63 -27.09
N SER A 43 -51.01 20.89 -27.00
CA SER A 43 -49.85 21.40 -27.71
C SER A 43 -48.66 20.50 -27.39
N GLN A 44 -48.17 19.80 -28.42
CA GLN A 44 -46.96 19.01 -28.34
C GLN A 44 -45.77 19.95 -28.19
N GLU A 45 -45.26 20.07 -26.98
CA GLU A 45 -43.84 20.34 -26.76
C GLU A 45 -43.27 19.10 -26.10
N GLN A 46 -43.08 18.04 -26.90
CA GLN A 46 -42.14 16.99 -26.54
C GLN A 46 -40.77 17.63 -26.49
N GLN A 47 -40.32 18.05 -25.30
CA GLN A 47 -38.92 18.39 -25.11
C GLN A 47 -38.11 17.10 -25.31
N PRO A 48 -37.11 17.11 -26.21
CA PRO A 48 -36.30 15.92 -26.53
C PRO A 48 -35.53 15.38 -25.31
N ASN A 49 -35.40 16.16 -24.25
CA ASN A 49 -34.61 15.85 -23.06
C ASN A 49 -35.19 14.71 -22.20
N HIS A 50 -36.49 14.38 -22.29
CA HIS A 50 -37.12 13.39 -21.41
C HIS A 50 -36.80 11.92 -21.76
N GLU A 51 -36.58 11.63 -23.04
CA GLU A 51 -36.19 10.28 -23.48
C GLU A 51 -34.77 9.95 -22.99
N ASP A 52 -33.86 10.92 -23.00
CA ASP A 52 -32.49 10.78 -22.49
C ASP A 52 -32.46 10.47 -20.99
N TYR A 53 -33.30 11.14 -20.18
CA TYR A 53 -33.41 10.83 -18.74
C TYR A 53 -33.98 9.43 -18.47
N THR A 54 -34.93 8.98 -19.29
CA THR A 54 -35.52 7.64 -19.14
C THR A 54 -34.47 6.56 -19.42
N GLN A 55 -33.68 6.72 -20.49
CA GLN A 55 -32.57 5.83 -20.81
C GLN A 55 -31.46 5.87 -19.75
N LEU A 56 -31.13 7.07 -19.24
CA LEU A 56 -30.15 7.24 -18.17
C LEU A 56 -30.56 6.49 -16.89
N PHE A 57 -31.82 6.64 -16.44
CA PHE A 57 -32.30 5.92 -15.26
C PHE A 57 -32.37 4.41 -15.50
N ALA A 58 -32.76 3.95 -16.69
CA ALA A 58 -32.73 2.53 -17.04
C ALA A 58 -31.29 1.97 -16.95
N GLN A 59 -30.31 2.72 -17.42
CA GLN A 59 -28.90 2.32 -17.34
C GLN A 59 -28.39 2.30 -15.89
N LEU A 60 -28.73 3.32 -15.08
CA LEU A 60 -28.37 3.38 -13.66
C LEU A 60 -28.98 2.21 -12.88
N ILE A 61 -30.27 1.93 -13.07
CA ILE A 61 -30.97 0.80 -12.42
C ILE A 61 -30.32 -0.53 -12.81
N ALA A 62 -30.08 -0.78 -14.09
CA ALA A 62 -29.48 -2.03 -14.56
C ALA A 62 -28.05 -2.22 -14.03
N ARG A 63 -27.27 -1.14 -13.97
CA ARG A 63 -25.91 -1.17 -13.42
C ARG A 63 -25.92 -1.44 -11.92
N THR A 64 -26.70 -0.68 -11.15
CA THR A 64 -26.76 -0.83 -9.69
C THR A 64 -27.32 -2.20 -9.31
N ALA A 65 -28.28 -2.75 -10.06
CA ALA A 65 -28.75 -4.12 -9.87
C ALA A 65 -27.63 -5.17 -10.09
N LYS A 66 -26.83 -5.00 -11.13
CA LYS A 66 -25.67 -5.88 -11.37
C LYS A 66 -24.58 -5.73 -10.31
N ASP A 67 -24.36 -4.50 -9.83
CA ASP A 67 -23.41 -4.24 -8.75
C ASP A 67 -23.90 -4.91 -7.44
N ILE A 68 -25.21 -4.97 -7.19
CA ILE A 68 -25.81 -5.74 -6.09
C ILE A 68 -25.54 -7.24 -6.25
N ASP A 69 -25.73 -7.81 -7.43
CA ASP A 69 -25.45 -9.23 -7.68
C ASP A 69 -23.98 -9.57 -7.39
N VAL A 70 -23.04 -8.73 -7.88
CA VAL A 70 -21.61 -8.90 -7.61
C VAL A 70 -21.30 -8.76 -6.11
N LEU A 71 -21.98 -7.86 -5.40
CA LEU A 71 -21.80 -7.70 -3.96
C LEU A 71 -22.29 -8.94 -3.21
N ILE A 72 -23.41 -9.54 -3.61
CA ILE A 72 -23.94 -10.79 -3.05
C ILE A 72 -22.96 -11.94 -3.28
N ASP A 73 -22.45 -12.10 -4.50
CA ASP A 73 -21.46 -13.13 -4.84
C ASP A 73 -20.13 -12.95 -4.09
N SER A 74 -19.82 -11.71 -3.69
CA SER A 74 -18.62 -11.39 -2.91
C SER A 74 -18.79 -11.57 -1.40
N LEU A 75 -19.99 -11.91 -0.93
CA LEU A 75 -20.21 -12.19 0.48
C LEU A 75 -19.45 -13.47 0.87
N PRO A 76 -18.88 -13.52 2.09
CA PRO A 76 -18.30 -14.75 2.60
C PRO A 76 -19.37 -15.86 2.60
N SER A 77 -19.00 -17.03 2.12
CA SER A 77 -19.90 -18.18 1.94
C SER A 77 -20.61 -18.58 3.24
N GLU A 78 -21.93 -18.77 3.18
CA GLU A 78 -22.82 -19.12 4.30
C GLU A 78 -22.53 -20.50 4.94
N GLU A 79 -21.70 -21.33 4.29
CA GLU A 79 -21.26 -22.63 4.84
C GLU A 79 -20.20 -22.54 5.95
N SER A 80 -19.77 -21.33 6.33
CA SER A 80 -19.03 -21.14 7.58
C SER A 80 -19.99 -21.28 8.77
N THR A 81 -20.37 -22.53 9.07
CA THR A 81 -20.96 -22.84 10.38
C THR A 81 -20.06 -22.22 11.46
N VAL A 82 -20.68 -21.63 12.49
CA VAL A 82 -19.95 -20.95 13.58
C VAL A 82 -18.85 -21.86 14.15
N GLU A 83 -19.09 -23.16 14.16
CA GLU A 83 -18.13 -24.20 14.56
C GLU A 83 -16.90 -24.28 13.64
N LEU A 84 -17.08 -24.30 12.31
CA LEU A 84 -15.97 -24.31 11.36
C LEU A 84 -15.18 -23.00 11.40
N GLN A 85 -15.87 -21.86 11.58
CA GLN A 85 -15.22 -20.57 11.74
C GLN A 85 -14.39 -20.51 13.03
N ASN A 86 -14.92 -21.00 14.15
CA ASN A 86 -14.20 -21.10 15.42
C ASN A 86 -12.97 -22.02 15.30
N ALA A 87 -13.11 -23.17 14.64
CA ALA A 87 -11.98 -24.08 14.39
C ALA A 87 -10.91 -23.42 13.50
N SER A 88 -11.32 -22.66 12.48
CA SER A 88 -10.40 -21.89 11.65
C SER A 88 -9.71 -20.78 12.44
N LEU A 89 -10.41 -20.10 13.35
CA LEU A 89 -9.82 -19.07 14.21
C LEU A 89 -8.80 -19.66 15.18
N GLN A 90 -9.13 -20.76 15.85
CA GLN A 90 -8.19 -21.46 16.74
C GLN A 90 -6.92 -21.86 16.02
N ARG A 91 -7.04 -22.42 14.82
CA ARG A 91 -5.87 -22.75 13.99
C ARG A 91 -5.05 -21.51 13.64
N LEU A 92 -5.71 -20.40 13.31
CA LEU A 92 -5.03 -19.15 12.97
C LEU A 92 -4.30 -18.56 14.18
N GLU A 93 -4.88 -18.68 15.37
CA GLU A 93 -4.26 -18.29 16.64
C GLU A 93 -3.02 -19.12 16.95
N GLU A 94 -3.09 -20.45 16.77
CA GLU A 94 -1.94 -21.36 16.92
C GLU A 94 -0.82 -21.00 15.93
N ASP A 95 -1.17 -20.81 14.65
CA ASP A 95 -0.21 -20.42 13.61
C ASP A 95 0.42 -19.05 13.92
N ASN A 96 -0.36 -18.11 14.47
CA ASN A 96 0.13 -16.81 14.90
C ASN A 96 1.11 -16.94 16.08
N GLU A 97 0.79 -17.77 17.07
CA GLU A 97 1.66 -18.01 18.22
C GLU A 97 3.00 -18.64 17.79
N ILE A 98 2.95 -19.61 16.87
CA ILE A 98 4.16 -20.24 16.32
C ILE A 98 4.99 -19.20 15.54
N ALA A 99 4.35 -18.38 14.70
CA ALA A 99 5.02 -17.33 13.95
C ALA A 99 5.65 -16.28 14.88
N ALA A 100 4.95 -15.88 15.95
CA ALA A 100 5.46 -14.95 16.95
C ALA A 100 6.68 -15.50 17.71
N LYS A 101 6.65 -16.79 18.09
CA LYS A 101 7.82 -17.46 18.71
C LYS A 101 9.02 -17.47 17.76
N ARG A 102 8.81 -17.87 16.50
CA ARG A 102 9.87 -17.86 15.47
C ARG A 102 10.44 -16.46 15.27
N LEU A 103 9.58 -15.44 15.24
CA LEU A 103 10.02 -14.05 15.15
C LEU A 103 10.86 -13.66 16.38
N GLY A 104 10.43 -14.03 17.58
CA GLY A 104 11.17 -13.80 18.82
C GLY A 104 12.58 -14.40 18.79
N GLU A 105 12.72 -15.65 18.35
CA GLU A 105 14.03 -16.29 18.22
C GLU A 105 14.95 -15.58 17.21
N VAL A 106 14.39 -15.11 16.09
CA VAL A 106 15.16 -14.39 15.08
C VAL A 106 15.59 -13.02 15.59
N VAL A 107 14.72 -12.32 16.33
CA VAL A 107 15.04 -11.05 16.97
C VAL A 107 16.14 -11.23 18.01
N GLU A 108 16.03 -12.22 18.90
CA GLU A 108 17.04 -12.51 19.92
C GLU A 108 18.41 -12.81 19.30
N ARG A 109 18.46 -13.66 18.26
CA ARG A 109 19.71 -13.91 17.52
C ARG A 109 20.25 -12.64 16.87
N GLY A 110 19.38 -11.80 16.33
CA GLY A 110 19.73 -10.50 15.74
C GLY A 110 20.34 -9.54 16.77
N GLU A 111 19.74 -9.44 17.96
CA GLU A 111 20.23 -8.60 19.06
C GLU A 111 21.59 -9.07 19.57
N LEU A 112 21.79 -10.38 19.74
CA LEU A 112 23.09 -10.94 20.14
C LEU A 112 24.18 -10.64 19.11
N LEU A 113 23.88 -10.77 17.81
CA LEU A 113 24.82 -10.44 16.76
C LEU A 113 25.15 -8.94 16.76
N LEU A 114 24.15 -8.09 16.94
CA LEU A 114 24.31 -6.65 17.02
C LEU A 114 25.18 -6.25 18.23
N HIS A 115 24.97 -6.86 19.39
CA HIS A 115 25.80 -6.65 20.57
C HIS A 115 27.27 -7.01 20.31
N ARG A 116 27.54 -8.16 19.66
CA ARG A 116 28.91 -8.57 19.30
C ARG A 116 29.58 -7.59 18.34
N ILE A 117 28.83 -7.05 17.38
CA ILE A 117 29.35 -6.04 16.46
C ILE A 117 29.68 -4.75 17.23
N GLN A 118 28.80 -4.32 18.15
CA GLN A 118 29.06 -3.15 19.00
C GLN A 118 30.30 -3.33 19.88
N GLU A 119 30.49 -4.50 20.48
CA GLU A 119 31.66 -4.83 21.27
C GLU A 119 32.95 -4.81 20.43
N ALA A 120 32.94 -5.45 19.26
CA ALA A 120 34.08 -5.43 18.34
C ALA A 120 34.42 -4.00 17.87
N LEU A 121 33.40 -3.17 17.60
CA LEU A 121 33.62 -1.76 17.23
C LEU A 121 34.21 -0.95 18.40
N ALA A 122 33.80 -1.22 19.65
CA ALA A 122 34.36 -0.59 20.83
C ALA A 122 35.84 -1.00 21.03
N GLU A 123 36.17 -2.28 20.89
CA GLU A 123 37.55 -2.76 20.95
C GLU A 123 38.44 -2.12 19.88
N ILE A 124 37.94 -1.99 18.64
CA ILE A 124 38.67 -1.29 17.57
C ILE A 124 38.89 0.17 17.92
N ALA A 125 37.87 0.85 18.46
CA ALA A 125 37.98 2.24 18.87
C ALA A 125 39.03 2.43 19.99
N ASP A 126 39.04 1.53 20.99
CA ASP A 126 40.02 1.54 22.09
C ASP A 126 41.43 1.23 21.61
N ALA A 127 41.60 0.26 20.71
CA ALA A 127 42.89 -0.07 20.11
C ALA A 127 43.45 1.11 19.31
N GLN A 128 42.60 1.82 18.57
CA GLN A 128 42.96 3.03 17.83
C GLN A 128 43.36 4.19 18.77
N LEU A 129 42.61 4.39 19.86
CA LEU A 129 42.91 5.39 20.88
C LEU A 129 44.25 5.10 21.57
N LYS A 130 44.49 3.85 21.96
CA LYS A 130 45.72 3.40 22.63
C LYS A 130 46.93 3.48 21.71
N THR A 131 46.77 3.15 20.44
CA THR A 131 47.84 3.29 19.44
C THR A 131 48.19 4.77 19.25
N LYS A 132 47.21 5.67 19.15
CA LYS A 132 47.43 7.12 19.04
C LYS A 132 48.05 7.73 20.30
N SER A 133 47.62 7.32 21.49
CA SER A 133 48.20 7.83 22.74
C SER A 133 49.62 7.31 22.95
N SER A 134 49.89 6.04 22.65
CA SER A 134 51.24 5.46 22.67
C SER A 134 52.14 6.05 21.59
N SER A 135 51.63 6.34 20.38
CA SER A 135 52.42 7.00 19.33
C SER A 135 52.70 8.45 19.69
N SER A 136 51.75 9.16 20.32
CA SER A 136 51.97 10.50 20.85
C SER A 136 53.01 10.51 21.96
N LEU A 137 52.97 9.54 22.89
CA LEU A 137 53.96 9.38 23.95
C LEU A 137 55.34 9.00 23.39
N ALA A 138 55.41 8.09 22.41
CA ALA A 138 56.64 7.71 21.72
C ALA A 138 57.23 8.90 20.92
N ALA A 139 56.39 9.69 20.25
CA ALA A 139 56.80 10.94 19.59
C ALA A 139 57.36 11.94 20.61
N SER A 140 56.73 12.06 21.79
CA SER A 140 57.20 12.92 22.90
C SER A 140 58.57 12.49 23.41
N LEU A 141 58.80 11.18 23.61
CA LEU A 141 60.09 10.63 24.05
C LEU A 141 61.20 10.81 22.99
N SER A 142 60.86 10.62 21.70
CA SER A 142 61.80 10.81 20.59
C SER A 142 62.20 12.28 20.35
N SER A 143 61.36 13.24 20.75
CA SER A 143 61.65 14.67 20.63
C SER A 143 62.73 15.21 21.58
N SER A 144 63.21 14.38 22.52
CA SER A 144 64.36 14.71 23.38
C SER A 144 65.73 14.34 22.79
N SER A 145 65.79 13.68 21.62
CA SER A 145 67.05 13.23 20.99
C SER A 145 67.04 13.35 19.46
N GLY A 146 66.88 14.55 18.92
CA GLY A 146 66.90 14.72 17.46
C GLY A 146 66.87 16.15 16.98
N ALA A 147 67.94 16.91 17.24
CA ALA A 147 68.20 18.16 16.55
C ALA A 147 68.99 17.90 15.24
N ALA A 148 68.58 18.62 14.20
CA ALA A 148 69.23 18.84 12.89
C ALA A 148 69.01 17.80 11.78
N ALA A 149 68.16 18.14 10.80
CA ALA A 149 68.61 18.57 9.48
C ALA A 149 67.43 19.01 8.58
N SER A 150 67.72 20.06 7.81
CA SER A 150 66.86 20.90 6.97
C SER A 150 66.57 20.38 5.55
N ALA A 151 65.66 21.08 4.87
CA ALA A 151 65.43 21.19 3.40
C ALA A 151 64.45 20.17 2.78
N SER A 152 63.55 20.49 1.85
CA SER A 152 62.99 21.71 1.25
C SER A 152 61.93 21.28 0.21
N SER A 153 60.95 22.15 -0.06
CA SER A 153 60.09 22.25 -1.27
C SER A 153 59.19 21.08 -1.70
N SER A 154 57.86 21.25 -1.63
CA SER A 154 57.03 21.81 -2.72
C SER A 154 55.54 21.50 -2.51
N THR A 155 54.70 22.53 -2.55
CA THR A 155 53.21 22.48 -2.66
C THR A 155 52.83 23.16 -4.01
N PRO A 156 51.53 23.26 -4.39
CA PRO A 156 50.51 22.23 -4.61
C PRO A 156 49.81 22.39 -5.99
N SER A 157 49.05 21.40 -6.47
CA SER A 157 48.08 21.54 -7.59
C SER A 157 47.04 20.41 -7.50
N SER A 158 45.83 20.68 -6.99
CA SER A 158 44.61 21.05 -7.72
C SER A 158 43.92 19.91 -8.48
N ALA A 159 42.75 19.53 -7.95
CA ALA A 159 41.51 19.13 -8.63
C ALA A 159 41.56 18.03 -9.71
N SER A 160 40.79 16.95 -9.52
CA SER A 160 39.48 16.79 -10.17
C SER A 160 38.87 15.40 -9.90
N SER A 161 37.57 15.45 -9.64
CA SER A 161 36.54 14.41 -9.66
C SER A 161 36.65 13.35 -10.75
N SER A 162 36.33 12.09 -10.42
CA SER A 162 35.51 11.23 -11.27
C SER A 162 35.04 9.96 -10.56
N SER A 163 33.73 9.80 -10.61
CA SER A 163 32.87 8.70 -10.18
C SER A 163 33.18 7.36 -10.89
N LEU A 164 33.13 6.26 -10.14
CA LEU A 164 32.97 4.88 -10.64
C LEU A 164 32.04 4.16 -9.65
N ASN A 165 30.73 4.12 -9.88
CA ASN A 165 30.01 3.11 -10.66
C ASN A 165 30.41 1.66 -10.33
N VAL A 166 29.64 1.03 -9.45
CA VAL A 166 29.50 -0.44 -9.38
C VAL A 166 28.01 -0.75 -9.45
N SER A 167 27.54 -0.92 -10.69
CA SER A 167 26.29 -1.62 -11.02
C SER A 167 26.66 -2.83 -11.87
N ALA A 168 26.66 -4.01 -11.27
CA ALA A 168 26.72 -5.35 -11.86
C ALA A 168 26.75 -6.32 -10.65
N ALA A 169 26.08 -7.46 -10.56
CA ALA A 169 25.20 -8.26 -11.39
C ALA A 169 24.50 -9.22 -10.37
N SER A 170 23.31 -9.77 -10.55
CA SER A 170 22.99 -10.75 -11.57
C SER A 170 21.51 -11.13 -11.48
N SER A 171 20.83 -11.08 -12.62
CA SER A 171 19.60 -11.80 -12.89
C SER A 171 19.82 -13.31 -12.78
N MET A 172 18.97 -14.01 -12.04
CA MET A 172 18.63 -15.43 -12.27
C MET A 172 17.19 -15.41 -12.78
N ASN A 173 16.97 -15.51 -14.09
CA ASN A 173 16.70 -16.76 -14.80
C ASN A 173 15.47 -17.46 -14.17
N GLY A 174 14.28 -17.41 -14.76
CA GLY A 174 14.01 -17.85 -16.13
C GLY A 174 13.40 -19.24 -16.05
N THR A 175 12.06 -19.26 -16.00
CA THR A 175 11.16 -20.24 -16.63
C THR A 175 11.72 -21.62 -16.94
N ASN A 176 11.16 -22.67 -16.32
CA ASN A 176 11.13 -23.97 -16.97
C ASN A 176 9.83 -24.73 -16.67
N SER A 177 9.14 -25.00 -17.77
CA SER A 177 8.18 -26.09 -18.08
C SER A 177 6.99 -26.33 -17.15
#